data_AF-A0A1F5X017-F1
#
_entry.id   AF-A0A1F5X017-F1
#
_cell.length_a   1.000
_cell.length_b   1.000
_cell.length_c   1.000
_cell.angle_alpha   90.00
_cell.angle_beta   90.00
_cell.angle_gamma   90.00
#
_symmetry.space_group_name_H-M   'P 1'
#
loop_
_entity.id
_entity.type
_entity.pdbx_description
1 polymer ?
#
loop_
_entity_poly.entity_id
_entity_poly.type
_entity_poly.pdbx_seq_one_letter_code
_entity_poly.pdbx_strand_id
1 'polypeptide(L)'
;MSNKKIYAFDVDDTLEISKGPVPVGELRRLRLEGHVVGLCGNWAVFTNAVPGWENLVSFLGPVGTSKEEFLRQIKKYCKANEYILVGNDPAVFGGSNDRGAASAAGWRFIQEQNFANGER
;
A
#
# COMPACT_ATOMS: atom_id res chain seq x y z
N MET A 1 23.07 -8.35 0.32
CA MET A 1 22.19 -7.17 0.42
C MET A 1 20.83 -7.67 0.88
N SER A 2 20.20 -7.06 1.90
CA SER A 2 18.85 -7.49 2.30
C SER A 2 17.88 -7.25 1.13
N ASN A 3 16.96 -8.19 0.90
CA ASN A 3 15.93 -8.07 -0.14
C ASN A 3 14.85 -7.08 0.31
N LYS A 4 15.15 -5.78 0.26
CA LYS A 4 14.28 -4.73 0.79
C LYS A 4 13.23 -4.38 -0.26
N LYS A 5 11.96 -4.56 0.08
CA LYS A 5 10.81 -4.12 -0.71
C LYS A 5 10.14 -2.90 -0.05
N ILE A 6 9.47 -2.08 -0.86
CA ILE A 6 8.55 -1.05 -0.39
C ILE A 6 7.14 -1.45 -0.76
N TYR A 7 6.27 -1.58 0.24
CA TYR A 7 4.84 -1.80 0.08
C TYR A 7 4.09 -0.50 0.35
N ALA A 8 3.26 -0.11 -0.59
CA ALA A 8 2.20 0.86 -0.41
C ALA A 8 0.87 0.09 -0.37
N PHE A 9 0.06 0.34 0.65
CA PHE A 9 -1.28 -0.23 0.75
C PHE A 9 -2.31 0.86 0.47
N ASP A 10 -3.26 0.59 -0.43
CA ASP A 10 -4.54 1.26 -0.35
C ASP A 10 -5.26 0.89 0.97
N VAL A 11 -6.34 1.59 1.29
CA VAL A 11 -7.07 1.42 2.55
C VAL A 11 -8.45 0.85 2.30
N ASP A 12 -9.25 1.53 1.46
CA ASP A 12 -10.66 1.21 1.26
C ASP A 12 -10.79 -0.04 0.37
N ASP A 13 -11.61 -0.99 0.82
CA ASP A 13 -11.76 -2.33 0.25
C ASP A 13 -10.44 -3.14 0.15
N THR A 14 -9.36 -2.67 0.77
CA THR A 14 -8.03 -3.32 0.77
C THR A 14 -7.66 -3.85 2.16
N LEU A 15 -7.74 -3.01 3.18
CA LEU A 15 -7.44 -3.39 4.57
C LEU A 15 -8.71 -3.83 5.31
N GLU A 16 -8.58 -4.76 6.26
CA GLU A 16 -9.70 -5.31 7.06
C GLU A 16 -10.51 -4.24 7.80
N ILE A 17 -9.84 -3.15 8.17
CA ILE A 17 -10.46 -2.01 8.86
C ILE A 17 -11.39 -1.18 7.96
N SER A 18 -11.33 -1.39 6.64
CA SER A 18 -12.18 -0.71 5.65
C SER A 18 -12.63 -1.71 4.58
N LYS A 19 -13.32 -2.78 4.99
CA LYS A 19 -13.98 -3.79 4.11
C LYS A 19 -13.08 -4.65 3.24
N GLY A 20 -11.76 -4.52 3.33
CA GLY A 20 -10.83 -5.35 2.57
C GLY A 20 -10.44 -6.67 3.27
N PRO A 21 -9.74 -7.57 2.57
CA PRO A 21 -9.34 -8.86 3.12
C PRO A 21 -7.98 -8.84 3.83
N VAL A 22 -7.19 -7.77 3.71
CA VAL A 22 -5.82 -7.75 4.23
C VAL A 22 -5.80 -7.36 5.71
N PRO A 23 -5.34 -8.23 6.62
CA PRO A 23 -5.28 -7.89 8.03
C PRO A 23 -4.22 -6.81 8.33
N VAL A 24 -4.47 -5.93 9.29
CA VAL A 24 -3.47 -4.93 9.73
C VAL A 24 -2.21 -5.60 10.29
N GLY A 25 -2.35 -6.82 10.83
CA GLY A 25 -1.23 -7.65 11.26
C GLY A 25 -0.19 -7.94 10.17
N GLU A 26 -0.58 -7.95 8.90
CA GLU A 26 0.35 -8.17 7.78
C GLU A 26 1.30 -6.99 7.58
N LEU A 27 0.85 -5.75 7.82
CA LEU A 27 1.72 -4.57 7.75
C LEU A 27 2.81 -4.66 8.82
N ARG A 28 2.46 -5.11 10.04
CA ARG A 28 3.42 -5.38 11.11
C ARG A 28 4.42 -6.46 10.71
N ARG A 29 3.94 -7.55 10.10
CA ARG A 29 4.80 -8.66 9.67
C ARG A 29 5.83 -8.22 8.64
N LEU A 30 5.41 -7.51 7.60
CA LEU A 30 6.31 -6.96 6.58
C LEU A 30 7.38 -6.03 7.18
N ARG A 31 7.01 -5.21 8.18
CA ARG A 31 7.96 -4.36 8.91
C ARG A 31 9.00 -5.19 9.67
N LEU A 32 8.57 -6.25 10.35
CA LEU A 32 9.47 -7.17 11.07
C LEU A 32 10.42 -7.92 10.12
N GLU A 33 9.99 -8.16 8.88
CA GLU A 33 10.82 -8.74 7.81
C GLU A 33 11.81 -7.73 7.20
N GLY A 34 11.80 -6.46 7.66
CA GLY A 34 12.73 -5.41 7.22
C GLY A 34 12.28 -4.67 5.96
N HIS A 35 11.02 -4.81 5.55
CA HIS A 35 10.44 -4.05 4.46
C HIS A 35 9.97 -2.65 4.90
N VAL A 36 9.87 -1.73 3.94
CA VAL A 36 9.22 -0.44 4.16
C VAL A 36 7.74 -0.60 3.83
N VAL A 37 6.88 -0.14 4.71
CA VAL A 37 5.42 -0.26 4.56
C VAL A 37 4.83 1.13 4.73
N GLY A 38 3.89 1.52 3.89
CA GLY A 38 3.16 2.77 4.03
C GLY A 38 1.81 2.72 3.34
N LEU A 39 1.07 3.83 3.45
CA LEU A 39 -0.27 3.95 2.88
C LEU A 39 -0.27 4.81 1.63
N CYS A 40 -1.11 4.43 0.69
CA CYS A 40 -1.38 5.12 -0.56
C CYS A 40 -2.89 5.04 -0.86
N GLY A 41 -3.69 5.74 -0.07
CA GLY A 41 -5.15 5.66 -0.05
C GLY A 41 -5.73 6.56 1.04
N ASN A 42 -6.93 6.25 1.51
CA ASN A 42 -7.65 6.99 2.55
C ASN A 42 -7.03 6.78 3.94
N TRP A 43 -5.83 7.33 4.15
CA TRP A 43 -5.05 7.16 5.37
C TRP A 43 -5.75 7.65 6.63
N ALA A 44 -6.71 8.58 6.54
CA ALA A 44 -7.48 9.06 7.67
C ALA A 44 -8.31 7.93 8.33
N VAL A 45 -8.88 7.03 7.52
CA VAL A 45 -9.59 5.84 8.04
C VAL A 45 -8.65 4.97 8.85
N PHE A 46 -7.43 4.73 8.34
CA PHE A 46 -6.42 3.93 9.04
C PHE A 46 -5.95 4.57 10.34
N THR A 47 -5.57 5.85 10.33
CA THR A 47 -5.04 6.53 11.51
C THR A 47 -6.09 6.68 12.62
N ASN A 48 -7.38 6.75 12.26
CA ASN A 48 -8.48 6.79 13.22
C ASN A 48 -8.82 5.41 13.80
N ALA A 49 -8.67 4.34 13.01
CA ALA A 49 -9.06 2.99 13.41
C ALA A 49 -7.95 2.20 14.11
N VAL A 50 -6.68 2.52 13.86
CA VAL A 50 -5.53 1.70 14.31
C VAL A 50 -4.69 2.46 15.35
N PRO A 51 -4.83 2.14 16.66
CA PRO A 51 -3.96 2.70 17.68
C PRO A 51 -2.48 2.34 17.45
N GLY A 52 -1.58 3.31 17.66
CA GLY A 52 -0.14 3.10 17.49
C GLY A 52 0.29 2.90 16.02
N TRP A 53 -0.52 3.36 15.07
CA TRP A 53 -0.30 3.26 13.62
C TRP A 53 1.10 3.72 13.19
N GLU A 54 1.67 4.71 13.89
CA GLU A 54 2.97 5.30 13.61
C GLU A 54 4.13 4.28 13.72
N ASN A 55 3.90 3.16 14.40
CA ASN A 55 4.86 2.07 14.49
C ASN A 55 4.74 1.06 13.33
N LEU A 56 3.62 1.08 12.60
CA LEU A 56 3.28 0.13 11.54
C LEU A 56 3.64 0.64 10.15
N VAL A 57 3.57 1.94 9.93
CA VAL A 57 3.78 2.55 8.61
C VAL A 57 4.86 3.62 8.65
N SER A 58 5.60 3.75 7.55
CA SER A 58 6.72 4.67 7.36
C SER A 58 6.31 5.94 6.61
N PHE A 59 5.18 5.91 5.91
CA PHE A 59 4.65 7.06 5.18
C PHE A 59 3.12 6.94 5.03
N LEU A 60 2.46 8.09 4.86
CA LEU A 60 1.04 8.23 4.60
C LEU A 60 0.85 9.11 3.36
N GLY A 61 -0.09 8.75 2.50
CA GLY A 61 -0.45 9.57 1.35
C GLY A 61 -1.49 8.88 0.47
N PRO A 62 -1.77 9.43 -0.72
CA PRO A 62 -1.27 10.72 -1.21
C PRO A 62 -1.90 11.93 -0.46
N VAL A 63 -1.16 13.04 -0.32
CA VAL A 63 -1.68 14.32 0.22
C VAL A 63 -1.45 15.41 -0.82
N GLY A 64 -2.53 16.04 -1.31
CA GLY A 64 -2.45 17.12 -2.30
C GLY A 64 -1.89 16.70 -3.67
N THR A 65 -1.87 15.41 -3.99
CA THR A 65 -1.34 14.86 -5.23
C THR A 65 -2.09 13.59 -5.64
N SER A 66 -1.82 13.06 -6.83
CA SER A 66 -2.37 11.79 -7.30
C SER A 66 -1.64 10.59 -6.67
N LYS A 67 -2.30 9.43 -6.68
CA LYS A 67 -1.71 8.14 -6.27
C LYS A 67 -0.43 7.84 -7.07
N GLU A 68 -0.49 7.99 -8.39
CA GLU A 68 0.64 7.81 -9.31
C GLU A 68 1.85 8.70 -8.94
N GLU A 69 1.63 9.99 -8.76
CA GLU A 69 2.72 10.94 -8.52
C GLU A 69 3.37 10.69 -7.14
N PHE A 70 2.56 10.38 -6.13
CA PHE A 70 3.08 10.00 -4.81
C PHE A 70 3.97 8.75 -4.88
N LEU A 71 3.54 7.70 -5.57
CA LEU A 71 4.33 6.48 -5.76
C LEU A 71 5.61 6.75 -6.56
N ARG A 72 5.58 7.62 -7.58
CA ARG A 72 6.77 8.06 -8.32
C ARG A 72 7.78 8.75 -7.41
N GLN A 73 7.32 9.65 -6.54
CA GLN A 73 8.21 10.35 -5.61
C GLN A 73 8.89 9.38 -4.64
N ILE A 74 8.15 8.42 -4.07
CA ILE A 74 8.75 7.39 -3.21
C ILE A 74 9.81 6.61 -3.98
N LYS A 75 9.50 6.12 -5.19
CA LYS A 75 10.46 5.34 -6.00
C LYS A 75 11.70 6.15 -6.41
N LYS A 76 11.55 7.45 -6.65
CA LYS A 76 12.65 8.36 -7.01
C LYS A 76 13.64 8.56 -5.87
N TYR A 77 13.16 8.64 -4.63
CA TYR A 77 13.98 9.05 -3.48
C TYR A 77 14.29 7.93 -2.48
N CYS A 78 13.52 6.84 -2.47
CA CYS A 78 13.70 5.71 -1.55
C CYS A 78 14.16 4.46 -2.30
N LYS A 79 15.40 4.00 -2.05
CA LYS A 79 15.97 2.82 -2.73
C LYS A 79 15.41 1.50 -2.18
N ALA A 80 14.96 0.63 -3.07
CA ALA A 80 14.55 -0.75 -2.79
C ALA A 80 14.74 -1.65 -4.01
N ASN A 81 14.69 -2.97 -3.77
CA ASN A 81 14.74 -4.00 -4.81
C ASN A 81 13.42 -4.09 -5.59
N GLU A 82 12.31 -3.85 -4.91
CA GLU A 82 10.97 -3.95 -5.47
C GLU A 82 10.04 -2.91 -4.84
N TYR A 83 9.06 -2.45 -5.62
CA TYR A 83 8.04 -1.49 -5.21
C TYR A 83 6.67 -2.07 -5.56
N ILE A 84 5.83 -2.23 -4.55
CA ILE A 84 4.57 -2.97 -4.63
C ILE A 84 3.44 -2.08 -4.13
N LEU A 85 2.40 -1.91 -4.95
CA LEU A 85 1.11 -1.38 -4.50
C LEU A 85 0.17 -2.56 -4.28
N VAL A 86 -0.33 -2.69 -3.05
CA VAL A 86 -1.43 -3.60 -2.71
C VAL A 86 -2.70 -2.76 -2.63
N GLY A 87 -3.70 -3.14 -3.40
CA GLY A 87 -4.94 -2.37 -3.47
C GLY A 87 -6.02 -3.13 -4.20
N ASN A 88 -7.18 -2.48 -4.35
CA ASN A 88 -8.30 -3.02 -5.10
C ASN A 88 -8.32 -2.50 -6.53
N ASP A 89 -8.84 -3.32 -7.43
CA ASP A 89 -9.07 -2.96 -8.84
C ASP A 89 -10.48 -3.38 -9.24
N PRO A 90 -11.52 -2.69 -8.73
CA PRO A 90 -12.89 -3.04 -9.04
C PRO A 90 -13.19 -2.73 -10.52
N ALA A 91 -13.84 -3.67 -11.20
CA ALA A 91 -14.31 -3.51 -12.58
C ALA A 91 -15.44 -2.46 -12.75
N VAL A 92 -15.84 -1.78 -11.67
CA VAL A 92 -16.95 -0.82 -11.65
C VAL A 92 -16.44 0.60 -11.86
N PHE A 93 -17.08 1.32 -12.78
CA PHE A 93 -16.79 2.72 -13.10
C PHE A 93 -16.85 3.59 -11.84
N GLY A 94 -15.74 4.25 -11.47
CA GLY A 94 -15.64 5.15 -10.31
C GLY A 94 -14.89 4.60 -9.08
N GLY A 95 -14.47 3.34 -9.08
CA GLY A 95 -13.54 2.81 -8.08
C GLY A 95 -12.09 3.32 -8.27
N SER A 96 -11.26 3.21 -7.23
CA SER A 96 -9.84 3.58 -7.32
C SER A 96 -9.12 2.67 -8.30
N ASN A 97 -8.48 3.24 -9.33
CA ASN A 97 -7.71 2.49 -10.32
C ASN A 97 -6.27 2.27 -9.83
N ASP A 98 -6.12 1.38 -8.85
CA ASP A 98 -4.82 1.15 -8.21
C ASP A 98 -3.83 0.49 -9.16
N ARG A 99 -4.29 -0.47 -9.97
CA ARG A 99 -3.46 -1.10 -11.00
C ARG A 99 -2.91 -0.07 -11.98
N GLY A 100 -3.72 0.87 -12.42
CA GLY A 100 -3.32 1.96 -13.31
C GLY A 100 -2.26 2.86 -12.66
N ALA A 101 -2.49 3.28 -11.41
CA ALA A 101 -1.53 4.12 -10.68
C ALA A 101 -0.19 3.40 -10.44
N ALA A 102 -0.22 2.11 -10.07
CA ALA A 102 0.97 1.28 -9.92
C ALA A 102 1.73 1.18 -11.24
N SER A 103 1.04 0.82 -12.33
CA SER A 103 1.64 0.70 -13.66
C SER A 103 2.30 2.01 -14.10
N ALA A 104 1.61 3.15 -13.95
CA ALA A 104 2.11 4.46 -14.34
C ALA A 104 3.32 4.91 -13.49
N ALA A 105 3.40 4.49 -12.23
CA ALA A 105 4.57 4.72 -11.37
C ALA A 105 5.71 3.69 -11.58
N GLY A 106 5.47 2.63 -12.35
CA GLY A 106 6.40 1.51 -12.52
C GLY A 106 6.53 0.64 -11.26
N TRP A 107 5.44 0.50 -10.51
CA TRP A 107 5.31 -0.38 -9.35
C TRP A 107 4.60 -1.67 -9.78
N ARG A 108 4.90 -2.79 -9.13
CA ARG A 108 4.08 -3.99 -9.28
C ARG A 108 2.77 -3.80 -8.52
N PHE A 109 1.68 -4.23 -9.12
CA PHE A 109 0.38 -4.29 -8.45
C PHE A 109 0.11 -5.70 -7.94
N ILE A 110 -0.35 -5.82 -6.70
CA ILE A 110 -0.93 -7.05 -6.15
C ILE A 110 -2.37 -6.72 -5.74
N GLN A 111 -3.31 -7.49 -6.23
CA GLN A 111 -4.70 -7.37 -5.80
C GLN A 111 -4.83 -7.80 -4.33
N GLU A 112 -5.64 -7.10 -3.55
CA GLU A 112 -5.84 -7.28 -2.11
C GLU A 112 -6.10 -8.75 -1.73
N GLN A 113 -6.94 -9.45 -2.50
CA GLN A 113 -7.28 -10.84 -2.24
C GLN A 113 -6.09 -11.78 -2.48
N ASN A 114 -5.27 -11.52 -3.50
CA ASN A 114 -4.07 -12.32 -3.75
C ASN A 114 -3.02 -12.09 -2.66
N PHE A 115 -2.87 -10.85 -2.20
CA PHE A 115 -1.98 -10.54 -1.09
C PHE A 115 -2.43 -11.26 0.19
N ALA A 116 -3.74 -11.23 0.49
CA ALA A 116 -4.32 -11.97 1.61
C ALA A 116 -4.08 -13.49 1.48
N ASN A 117 -4.04 -14.02 0.26
CA ASN A 117 -3.74 -15.42 -0.04
C ASN A 117 -2.23 -15.75 -0.06
N GLY A 118 -1.35 -14.80 0.22
CA GLY A 118 0.09 -15.02 0.38
C GLY A 118 0.98 -14.49 -0.75
N GLU A 119 0.44 -13.82 -1.77
CA GLU A 119 1.28 -13.20 -2.82
C GLU A 119 2.14 -12.06 -2.24
N ARG A 120 3.44 -12.04 -2.51
CA ARG A 120 4.41 -11.06 -1.98
C ARG A 120 5.35 -10.55 -3.05
#